data_AF-A0A2M7V8C2-F1
#
_entry.id   AF-A0A2M7V8C2-F1
#
_cell.length_a   1.000
_cell.length_b   1.000
_cell.length_c   1.000
_cell.angle_alpha   90.00
_cell.angle_beta   90.00
_cell.angle_gamma   90.00
#
_symmetry.space_group_name_H-M   'P 1'
#
loop_
_entity.id
_entity.type
_entity.pdbx_description
1 polymer ?
#
loop_
_entity_poly.entity_id
_entity_poly.type
_entity_poly.pdbx_seq_one_letter_code
_entity_poly.pdbx_strand_id
1 'polypeptide(L)'
;MLAIFQILLVLFCIFAIVGVLKRKEDNLLGPKGALFWIFFWVAVAIVVVWPNIVQRLADYIGIGRGVDLVTYLSISAIFYLLFKLHVKMESLKRDFTKVIRQDSLDQLKKK
;
A
#
# COMPACT_ATOMS: atom_id res chain seq x y z
N MET A 1 21.78 -20.56 -9.45
CA MET A 1 21.09 -19.33 -9.93
C MET A 1 19.92 -18.90 -9.02
N LEU A 2 19.19 -19.82 -8.37
CA LEU A 2 18.06 -19.52 -7.45
C LEU A 2 18.45 -18.77 -6.16
N ALA A 3 19.65 -19.00 -5.61
CA ALA A 3 20.08 -18.41 -4.34
C ALA A 3 20.19 -16.87 -4.36
N ILE A 4 20.55 -16.28 -5.51
CA ILE A 4 20.76 -14.82 -5.63
C ILE A 4 19.42 -14.07 -5.54
N PHE A 5 18.39 -14.56 -6.23
CA PHE A 5 17.06 -13.95 -6.19
C PHE A 5 16.44 -14.04 -4.79
N GLN A 6 16.63 -15.16 -4.12
CA GLN A 6 16.13 -15.40 -2.76
C GLN A 6 16.85 -14.52 -1.72
N ILE A 7 18.17 -14.37 -1.83
CA ILE A 7 18.96 -13.46 -0.98
C ILE A 7 18.55 -12.00 -1.17
N LEU A 8 18.36 -11.57 -2.42
CA LEU A 8 18.00 -10.18 -2.74
C LEU A 8 16.60 -9.83 -2.20
N LEU A 9 15.66 -10.78 -2.24
CA LEU A 9 14.32 -10.57 -1.68
C LEU A 9 14.26 -10.64 -0.16
N VAL A 10 15.05 -11.49 0.49
CA VAL A 10 15.17 -11.50 1.95
C VAL A 10 15.75 -10.15 2.43
N LEU A 11 16.77 -9.64 1.73
CA LEU A 11 17.37 -8.34 2.04
C LEU A 11 16.37 -7.19 1.81
N PHE A 12 15.53 -7.28 0.78
CA PHE A 12 14.42 -6.35 0.54
C PHE A 12 13.35 -6.41 1.64
N CYS A 13 12.99 -7.60 2.14
CA CYS A 13 12.05 -7.75 3.24
C CYS A 13 12.59 -7.15 4.55
N ILE A 14 13.88 -7.35 4.84
CA ILE A 14 14.55 -6.74 6.00
C ILE A 14 14.54 -5.22 5.87
N PHE A 15 14.88 -4.68 4.69
CA PHE A 15 14.83 -3.25 4.42
C PHE A 15 13.41 -2.67 4.59
N ALA A 16 12.40 -3.39 4.10
CA ALA A 16 11.00 -3.01 4.24
C ALA A 16 10.55 -2.98 5.71
N ILE A 17 10.93 -3.98 6.52
CA ILE A 17 10.64 -4.02 7.96
C ILE A 17 11.31 -2.83 8.67
N VAL A 18 12.57 -2.54 8.36
CA VAL A 18 13.29 -1.36 8.90
C VAL A 18 12.60 -0.05 8.49
N GLY A 19 12.10 0.04 7.25
CA GLY A 19 11.34 1.18 6.77
C GLY A 19 10.02 1.39 7.53
N VAL A 20 9.33 0.33 7.92
CA VAL A 20 8.11 0.41 8.75
C VAL A 20 8.45 0.80 10.19
N LEU A 21 9.55 0.29 10.75
CA LEU A 21 10.00 0.65 12.09
C LEU A 21 10.41 2.13 12.17
N LYS A 22 11.14 2.67 11.18
CA LYS A 22 11.48 4.10 11.13
C LYS A 22 10.23 4.99 11.01
N ARG A 23 9.24 4.57 10.22
CA ARG A 23 7.97 5.29 10.06
C ARG A 23 7.07 5.28 11.32
N LYS A 24 7.37 4.44 12.30
CA LYS A 24 6.73 4.45 13.64
C LYS A 24 7.26 5.62 14.49
N GLU A 25 8.51 6.02 14.29
CA GLU A 25 9.18 7.08 15.04
C GLU A 25 8.68 8.48 14.65
N ASP A 26 8.32 8.65 13.37
CA ASP A 26 7.83 9.94 12.85
C ASP A 26 6.35 10.27 13.23
N ASN A 27 5.64 9.42 13.99
CA ASN A 27 4.22 9.61 14.37
C ASN A 27 3.21 9.78 13.19
N LEU A 28 3.65 9.65 11.94
CA LEU A 28 2.81 9.79 10.73
C LEU A 28 1.89 8.59 10.48
N LEU A 29 2.16 7.45 11.12
CA LEU A 29 1.37 6.21 10.99
C LEU A 29 0.85 5.80 12.37
N GLY A 30 -0.47 5.91 12.57
CA GLY A 30 -1.10 5.38 13.77
C GLY A 30 -0.80 3.88 13.96
N PRO A 31 -0.87 3.34 15.19
CA PRO A 31 -0.44 1.98 15.53
C PRO A 31 -1.11 0.89 14.67
N LYS A 32 -2.34 1.13 14.22
CA LYS A 32 -3.07 0.24 13.30
C LYS A 32 -2.46 0.20 11.89
N GLY A 33 -1.96 1.34 11.39
CA GLY A 33 -1.34 1.44 10.08
C GLY A 33 0.03 0.75 10.03
N ALA A 34 0.82 0.87 11.09
CA ALA A 34 2.09 0.14 11.22
C ALA A 34 1.87 -1.38 11.22
N LEU A 35 0.89 -1.88 11.98
CA LEU A 35 0.56 -3.30 12.05
C LEU A 35 0.08 -3.85 10.70
N PHE A 36 -0.73 -3.09 9.96
CA PHE A 36 -1.15 -3.44 8.60
C PHE A 36 0.04 -3.59 7.65
N TRP A 37 0.97 -2.63 7.66
CA TRP A 37 2.15 -2.67 6.80
C TRP A 37 3.10 -3.82 7.15
N ILE A 38 3.30 -4.10 8.43
CA ILE A 38 4.09 -5.28 8.87
C ILE A 38 3.47 -6.56 8.32
N PHE A 39 2.15 -6.74 8.51
CA PHE A 39 1.45 -7.92 8.02
C PHE A 39 1.55 -8.06 6.50
N PHE A 40 1.41 -6.96 5.76
CA PHE A 40 1.55 -6.94 4.31
C PHE A 40 2.94 -7.42 3.86
N TRP A 41 4.01 -6.90 4.45
CA TRP A 41 5.38 -7.30 4.12
C TRP A 41 5.69 -8.74 4.48
N VAL A 42 5.16 -9.24 5.61
CA VAL A 42 5.26 -10.65 5.99
C VAL A 42 4.55 -11.54 4.97
N ALA A 43 3.35 -11.17 4.52
CA ALA A 43 2.63 -11.92 3.49
C ALA A 43 3.41 -11.97 2.17
N VAL A 44 4.00 -10.86 1.74
CA VAL A 44 4.88 -10.81 0.56
C VAL A 44 6.10 -11.73 0.72
N ALA A 45 6.74 -11.72 1.88
CA ALA A 45 7.88 -12.60 2.16
C ALA A 45 7.50 -14.09 2.05
N ILE A 46 6.34 -14.48 2.58
CA ILE A 46 5.84 -15.87 2.49
C ILE A 46 5.60 -16.27 1.03
N VAL A 47 4.96 -15.41 0.25
CA VAL A 47 4.68 -15.61 -1.17
C VAL A 47 5.97 -15.83 -1.97
N VAL A 48 7.02 -15.07 -1.64
CA VAL A 48 8.34 -15.17 -2.27
C VAL A 48 9.07 -16.46 -1.90
N VAL A 49 9.07 -16.82 -0.61
CA VAL A 49 9.77 -18.01 -0.12
C VAL A 49 9.09 -19.29 -0.61
N TRP A 50 7.77 -19.27 -0.79
CA TRP A 50 6.98 -20.44 -1.18
C TRP A 50 6.09 -20.18 -2.42
N PRO A 51 6.68 -20.17 -3.62
CA PRO A 51 5.92 -19.95 -4.86
C PRO A 51 4.89 -21.06 -5.14
N ASN A 52 5.06 -22.26 -4.56
CA ASN A 52 4.12 -23.38 -4.68
C ASN A 52 2.71 -23.07 -4.13
N ILE A 53 2.58 -22.08 -3.24
CA ILE A 53 1.27 -21.65 -2.72
C ILE A 53 0.55 -20.84 -3.79
N VAL A 54 1.27 -19.92 -4.43
CA VAL A 54 0.74 -19.08 -5.52
C VAL A 54 0.40 -19.93 -6.73
N GLN A 55 1.25 -20.91 -7.05
CA GLN A 55 1.02 -21.82 -8.17
C GLN A 55 -0.25 -22.65 -7.96
N ARG A 56 -0.45 -23.23 -6.77
CA ARG A 56 -1.70 -23.96 -6.44
C ARG A 56 -2.94 -23.09 -6.51
N LEU A 57 -2.86 -21.82 -6.09
CA LEU A 57 -3.96 -20.88 -6.21
C LEU A 57 -4.28 -20.56 -7.68
N ALA A 58 -3.25 -20.40 -8.50
CA ALA A 58 -3.40 -20.10 -9.92
C ALA A 58 -3.96 -21.30 -10.70
N ASP A 59 -3.53 -22.52 -10.38
CA ASP A 59 -4.09 -23.75 -10.94
C ASP A 59 -5.57 -23.91 -10.60
N TYR A 60 -5.99 -23.55 -9.38
CA TYR A 60 -7.41 -23.56 -8.97
C TYR A 60 -8.24 -22.50 -9.70
N ILE A 61 -7.66 -21.32 -9.97
CA ILE A 61 -8.32 -20.22 -10.69
C ILE A 61 -8.27 -20.44 -12.22
N GLY A 62 -7.53 -21.45 -12.70
CA GLY A 62 -7.40 -21.77 -14.13
C GLY A 62 -6.38 -20.92 -14.89
N ILE A 63 -5.44 -20.29 -14.18
CA ILE A 63 -4.35 -19.47 -14.75
C ILE A 63 -3.06 -20.28 -14.68
N GLY A 64 -2.48 -20.63 -15.83
CA GLY A 64 -1.32 -21.54 -15.91
C GLY A 64 -0.01 -21.03 -15.27
N ARG A 65 0.04 -19.78 -14.80
CA ARG A 65 1.21 -19.16 -14.16
C ARG A 65 0.82 -18.39 -12.90
N GLY A 66 1.38 -18.79 -11.76
CA GLY A 66 1.18 -18.12 -10.47
C GLY A 66 1.50 -16.62 -10.48
N VAL A 67 2.54 -16.23 -11.24
CA VAL A 67 2.96 -14.83 -11.37
C VAL A 67 1.90 -13.97 -12.05
N ASP A 68 1.19 -14.51 -13.05
CA ASP A 68 0.21 -13.76 -13.83
C ASP A 68 -1.02 -13.44 -12.97
N LEU A 69 -1.46 -14.39 -12.13
CA LEU A 69 -2.51 -14.17 -11.13
C LEU A 69 -2.17 -13.00 -10.19
N VAL A 70 -0.95 -13.00 -9.64
CA VAL A 70 -0.49 -11.92 -8.73
C VAL A 70 -0.42 -10.59 -9.48
N THR A 71 0.00 -10.60 -10.74
CA THR A 71 0.08 -9.42 -11.60
C THR A 71 -1.31 -8.83 -11.84
N TYR A 72 -2.30 -9.64 -12.23
CA TYR A 72 -3.66 -9.14 -12.44
C TYR A 72 -4.29 -8.62 -11.15
N LEU A 73 -4.11 -9.32 -10.04
CA LEU A 73 -4.64 -8.88 -8.75
C LEU A 73 -4.00 -7.58 -8.29
N SER A 74 -2.68 -7.44 -8.43
CA SER A 74 -1.95 -6.24 -8.02
C SER A 74 -2.31 -5.03 -8.87
N ILE A 75 -2.37 -5.16 -10.20
CA ILE A 75 -2.78 -4.08 -11.09
C ILE A 75 -4.22 -3.63 -10.74
N SER A 76 -5.14 -4.58 -10.59
CA SER A 76 -6.53 -4.28 -10.23
C SER A 76 -6.63 -3.57 -8.88
N ALA A 77 -5.89 -4.04 -7.87
CA ALA A 77 -5.85 -3.42 -6.55
C ALA A 77 -5.24 -2.01 -6.59
N ILE A 78 -4.17 -1.80 -7.36
CA ILE A 78 -3.53 -0.49 -7.54
C ILE A 78 -4.51 0.48 -8.20
N PHE A 79 -5.17 0.09 -9.29
CA PHE A 79 -6.18 0.92 -9.94
C PHE A 79 -7.31 1.32 -8.97
N TYR A 80 -7.82 0.37 -8.20
CA TYR A 80 -8.84 0.65 -7.19
C TYR A 80 -8.34 1.63 -6.11
N LEU A 81 -7.11 1.44 -5.62
CA LEU A 81 -6.50 2.35 -4.64
C LEU A 81 -6.28 3.75 -5.21
N LEU A 82 -5.82 3.86 -6.46
CA LEU A 82 -5.66 5.14 -7.16
C LEU A 82 -7.00 5.86 -7.30
N PHE A 83 -8.06 5.14 -7.70
CA PHE A 83 -9.41 5.68 -7.77
C PHE A 83 -9.88 6.19 -6.40
N LYS A 84 -9.73 5.38 -5.36
CA LYS A 84 -10.09 5.76 -3.99
C LYS A 84 -9.31 6.99 -3.50
N LEU A 85 -8.02 7.05 -3.82
CA LEU A 85 -7.17 8.20 -3.48
C LEU A 85 -7.63 9.46 -4.24
N HIS A 86 -7.94 9.34 -5.52
CA HIS A 86 -8.45 10.44 -6.34
C HIS A 86 -9.74 11.03 -5.73
N VAL A 87 -10.71 10.19 -5.38
CA VAL A 87 -11.97 10.62 -4.73
C VAL A 87 -11.68 11.34 -3.41
N LYS A 88 -10.75 10.82 -2.60
CA LYS A 88 -10.38 11.44 -1.32
C LYS A 88 -9.65 12.78 -1.50
N MET A 89 -8.84 12.92 -2.54
CA MET A 89 -8.20 14.20 -2.88
C MET A 89 -9.25 15.25 -3.27
N GLU A 90 -10.25 14.86 -4.08
CA GLU A 90 -11.31 15.77 -4.50
C GLU A 90 -12.19 16.21 -3.32
N SER A 91 -12.52 15.30 -2.39
CA SER A 91 -13.24 15.68 -1.17
C SER A 91 -12.42 16.66 -0.32
N LEU A 92 -11.11 16.41 -0.17
CA LEU A 92 -10.22 17.26 0.62
C LEU A 92 -10.10 18.66 0.01
N LYS A 93 -10.03 18.76 -1.32
CA LYS A 93 -10.03 20.04 -2.06
C LYS A 93 -11.31 20.85 -1.79
N ARG A 94 -12.47 20.19 -1.79
CA ARG A 94 -13.76 20.83 -1.49
C ARG A 94 -13.80 21.36 -0.06
N ASP A 95 -13.32 20.60 0.90
CA ASP A 95 -13.29 21.02 2.30
C ASP A 95 -12.31 22.18 2.52
N PHE A 96 -11.13 22.14 1.91
CA PHE A 96 -10.20 23.29 1.89
C PHE A 96 -10.85 24.55 1.32
N THR A 97 -11.56 24.42 0.21
CA THR A 97 -12.25 25.56 -0.44
C THR A 97 -13.29 26.18 0.49
N LYS A 98 -14.05 25.36 1.24
CA LYS A 98 -15.02 25.86 2.22
C LYS A 98 -14.34 26.60 3.36
N VAL A 99 -13.25 26.04 3.91
CA VAL A 99 -12.50 26.64 5.02
C VAL A 99 -11.92 28.00 4.61
N ILE A 100 -11.25 28.08 3.44
CA ILE A 100 -10.68 29.34 2.95
C ILE A 100 -11.77 30.39 2.67
N ARG A 101 -12.92 29.97 2.11
CA ARG A 101 -14.04 30.86 1.84
C ARG A 101 -14.62 31.42 3.14
N GLN A 102 -14.80 30.59 4.16
CA GLN A 102 -15.30 31.03 5.46
C GLN A 102 -14.32 32.01 6.11
N ASP A 103 -13.02 31.69 6.11
CA ASP A 103 -11.99 32.57 6.67
C ASP A 103 -11.97 33.94 5.97
N SER A 104 -12.10 33.96 4.64
CA SER A 104 -12.16 35.21 3.86
C SER A 104 -13.40 36.06 4.20
N LEU A 105 -14.56 35.43 4.40
CA LEU A 105 -15.79 36.14 4.77
C LEU A 105 -15.74 36.66 6.22
N ASP A 106 -15.14 35.92 7.13
CA ASP A 106 -14.97 36.32 8.53
C ASP A 106 -13.98 37.50 8.65
N GLN A 107 -12.93 37.53 7.83
CA GLN A 107 -12.02 38.66 7.74
C GLN A 107 -12.70 39.93 7.21
N LEU A 108 -13.60 39.81 6.23
CA LEU A 108 -14.40 40.93 5.69
C LEU A 108 -15.35 41.52 6.74
N LYS A 109 -15.95 40.69 7.61
CA LYS A 109 -16.86 41.16 8.67
C LYS A 109 -16.15 41.85 9.84
N LYS A 110 -14.86 41.57 10.05
CA LYS A 110 -14.05 42.18 11.11
C LYS A 110 -13.49 43.56 10.74
N LYS A 111 -13.64 43.98 9.48
CA LYS A 111 -13.15 45.24 8.94
C LYS A 111 -14.30 46.21 8.70
#